data_AF-A0A2E8R2Y3-F1
#
_entry.id   AF-A0A2E8R2Y3-F1
#
_cell.length_a   1.000
_cell.length_b   1.000
_cell.length_c   1.000
_cell.angle_alpha   90.00
_cell.angle_beta   90.00
_cell.angle_gamma   90.00
#
_symmetry.space_group_name_H-M   'P 1'
#
loop_
_entity.id
_entity.type
_entity.pdbx_description
1 polymer ?
#
loop_
_entity_poly.entity_id
_entity_poly.type
_entity_poly.pdbx_seq_one_letter_code
_entity_poly.pdbx_strand_id
1 'polypeptide(L)' 'GNDNKHLQLFIKSKNKIYKGIAFGRGDLLNKINKSKGFDILYSVEKNTWNGNTELQLIIMDLKLNN' A
#
# COMPACT_ATOMS: atom_id res chain seq x y z
N GLY A 1 -9.64 1.60 -5.17
CA GLY A 1 -10.93 2.31 -4.99
C GLY A 1 -11.28 3.10 -6.24
N ASN A 2 -12.50 3.65 -6.29
CA ASN A 2 -13.19 4.32 -7.41
C ASN A 2 -12.33 4.52 -8.68
N ASP A 3 -12.64 3.76 -9.73
CA ASP A 3 -11.95 3.72 -11.03
C ASP A 3 -10.50 3.21 -11.04
N ASN A 4 -10.09 2.32 -10.13
CA ASN A 4 -8.70 1.82 -10.04
C ASN A 4 -7.64 2.92 -9.84
N LYS A 5 -8.03 4.10 -9.31
CA LYS A 5 -7.13 5.25 -9.16
C LYS A 5 -6.08 5.08 -8.07
N HIS A 6 -6.26 4.15 -7.13
CA HIS A 6 -5.30 3.86 -6.08
C HIS A 6 -5.39 2.42 -5.62
N LEU A 7 -4.25 1.92 -5.15
CA LEU A 7 -4.09 0.61 -4.53
C LEU A 7 -3.95 0.79 -3.02
N GLN A 8 -4.78 0.09 -2.26
CA GLN A 8 -4.64 -0.01 -0.80
C GLN A 8 -4.03 -1.37 -0.46
N LEU A 9 -3.06 -1.37 0.46
CA LEU A 9 -2.31 -2.56 0.86
C LEU A 9 -2.33 -2.70 2.38
N PHE A 10 -2.43 -3.94 2.87
CA PHE A 10 -2.23 -4.27 4.28
C PHE A 10 -0.96 -5.13 4.37
N ILE A 11 0.12 -4.52 4.86
CA ILE A 11 1.45 -5.11 4.85
C ILE A 11 1.74 -5.66 6.24
N LYS A 12 1.93 -6.98 6.33
CA LYS A 12 2.32 -7.63 7.58
C LYS A 12 3.84 -7.60 7.70
N SER A 13 4.35 -7.01 8.78
CA SER A 13 5.76 -7.08 9.16
C SER A 13 5.88 -7.44 10.64
N LYS A 14 6.55 -8.56 10.92
CA LYS A 14 6.58 -9.20 12.25
C LYS A 14 5.14 -9.43 12.78
N ASN A 15 4.80 -8.79 13.90
CA ASN A 15 3.49 -8.91 14.55
C ASN A 15 2.60 -7.66 14.36
N LYS A 16 2.92 -6.79 13.39
CA LYS A 16 2.12 -5.59 13.07
C LYS A 16 1.66 -5.62 11.63
N ILE A 17 0.47 -5.07 11.41
CA ILE A 17 -0.08 -4.80 10.08
C ILE A 17 -0.02 -3.29 9.88
N TYR A 18 0.56 -2.88 8.76
CA TYR A 18 0.62 -1.48 8.35
C TYR A 18 -0.31 -1.28 7.17
N LYS A 19 -1.11 -0.21 7.22
CA LYS A 19 -1.93 0.21 6.09
C LYS A 19 -1.08 1.05 5.15
N GLY A 20 -1.10 0.72 3.88
CA GLY A 20 -0.40 1.44 2.81
C GLY A 20 -1.35 1.90 1.71
N ILE A 21 -1.01 3.00 1.05
CA ILE A 21 -1.70 3.49 -0.14
C ILE A 21 -0.68 3.86 -1.23
N ALA A 22 -0.95 3.39 -2.45
CA ALA A 22 -0.21 3.77 -3.66
C ALA A 22 -1.17 4.47 -4.61
N PHE A 23 -1.03 5.78 -4.76
CA PHE A 23 -1.85 6.57 -5.68
C PHE A 23 -1.43 6.33 -7.13
N GLY A 24 -2.40 6.23 -8.05
CA GLY A 24 -2.16 5.99 -9.47
C GLY A 24 -1.60 4.60 -9.80
N ARG A 25 -1.80 3.61 -8.92
CA ARG A 25 -1.23 2.25 -9.03
C ARG A 25 -2.25 1.11 -8.89
N GLY A 26 -3.54 1.37 -9.12
CA GLY A 26 -4.57 0.34 -9.00
C GLY A 26 -4.44 -0.79 -10.04
N ASP A 27 -3.77 -0.52 -11.17
CA ASP A 27 -3.45 -1.50 -12.21
C ASP A 27 -2.53 -2.64 -11.73
N LEU A 28 -1.77 -2.42 -10.65
CA LEU A 28 -0.84 -3.41 -10.11
C LEU A 28 -1.52 -4.53 -9.30
N LEU A 29 -2.81 -4.41 -8.98
CA LEU A 29 -3.53 -5.36 -8.12
C LEU A 29 -3.38 -6.81 -8.61
N ASN A 30 -3.63 -7.04 -9.91
CA ASN A 30 -3.56 -8.38 -10.49
C ASN A 30 -2.14 -8.94 -10.51
N LYS A 31 -1.13 -8.08 -10.65
CA LYS A 31 0.28 -8.50 -10.67
C LYS A 31 0.76 -8.88 -9.26
N ILE A 32 0.38 -8.09 -8.26
CA ILE A 32 0.70 -8.35 -6.85
C ILE A 32 0.07 -9.65 -6.37
N ASN A 33 -1.21 -9.90 -6.70
CA ASN A 33 -1.90 -11.15 -6.32
C ASN A 33 -1.27 -12.42 -6.91
N LYS A 34 -0.55 -12.29 -8.03
CA LYS A 34 0.18 -13.41 -8.67
C LYS A 34 1.64 -13.52 -8.22
N SER A 35 2.14 -12.53 -7.49
CA SER A 35 3.53 -12.48 -7.05
C SER A 35 3.72 -13.27 -5.76
N LYS A 36 4.92 -13.83 -5.56
CA LYS A 36 5.31 -14.43 -4.26
C LYS A 36 5.55 -13.38 -3.18
N GLY A 37 5.87 -12.15 -3.60
CA GLY A 37 6.15 -11.02 -2.73
C GLY A 37 6.52 -9.77 -3.52
N PHE A 38 6.80 -8.68 -2.83
CA PHE A 38 7.20 -7.43 -3.46
C PHE A 38 7.96 -6.57 -2.46
N ASP A 39 8.87 -5.75 -2.98
CA ASP A 39 9.56 -4.71 -2.25
C ASP A 39 8.86 -3.36 -2.48
N ILE A 40 8.89 -2.49 -1.48
CA ILE A 40 8.28 -1.16 -1.55
C ILE A 40 9.24 -0.08 -1.13
N LEU A 41 9.16 1.06 -1.81
CA LEU A 41 9.71 2.33 -1.36
C LEU A 41 8.56 3.18 -0.83
N TYR A 42 8.66 3.64 0.42
CA TYR A 42 7.56 4.33 1.10
C TYR A 42 8.04 5.44 2.03
N SER A 43 7.15 6.39 2.30
CA SER A 43 7.22 7.30 3.45
C SER A 43 6.16 6.93 4.48
N VAL A 44 6.34 7.40 5.72
CA VAL A 44 5.36 7.24 6.80
C VAL A 44 4.65 8.57 7.01
N GLU A 45 3.33 8.57 6.96
CA GLU A 45 2.52 9.76 7.18
C GLU A 45 1.46 9.51 8.27
N LYS A 46 1.03 10.60 8.91
CA LYS A 46 -0.08 10.62 9.84
C LYS A 46 -1.34 10.98 9.06
N ASN A 47 -2.24 10.02 8.88
CA ASN A 47 -3.51 10.22 8.18
C ASN A 47 -4.62 10.49 9.21
N THR A 48 -5.27 11.66 9.11
CA THR A 48 -6.43 12.00 9.93
C THR A 48 -7.69 12.03 9.06
N TRP A 49 -8.59 11.07 9.28
CA TRP A 49 -9.84 10.95 8.55
C TRP A 49 -11.01 10.71 9.50
N ASN A 50 -12.07 11.52 9.39
CA ASN A 50 -13.28 11.43 10.21
C ASN A 50 -12.99 11.35 11.73
N GLY A 51 -12.06 12.18 12.20
CA GLY A 51 -11.64 12.24 13.61
C GLY A 51 -10.66 11.14 14.05
N ASN A 52 -10.46 10.09 13.24
CA ASN A 52 -9.48 9.04 13.53
C ASN A 52 -8.13 9.40 12.95
N THR A 53 -7.07 9.18 13.72
CA THR A 53 -5.70 9.40 13.25
C THR A 53 -4.87 8.14 13.37
N GLU A 54 -4.29 7.71 12.25
CA GLU A 54 -3.45 6.52 12.17
C GLU A 54 -2.16 6.80 11.38
N LEU A 55 -1.14 5.99 11.60
CA LEU A 55 0.02 5.97 10.71
C LEU A 55 -0.34 5.19 9.45
N GLN A 56 0.00 5.74 8.29
CA GLN A 56 -0.20 5.13 6.99
C GLN A 56 1.10 5.22 6.18
N LEU A 57 1.41 4.16 5.43
CA LEU A 57 2.51 4.17 4.49
C LEU A 57 2.05 4.79 3.16
N ILE A 58 2.74 5.81 2.69
CA ILE A 58 2.56 6.30 1.31
C ILE A 58 3.60 5.60 0.45
N ILE A 59 3.13 4.78 -0.48
CA ILE A 59 3.97 3.95 -1.33
C ILE A 59 4.29 4.74 -2.60
N MET A 60 5.58 5.05 -2.76
CA MET A 60 6.11 5.84 -3.88
C MET A 60 6.47 4.93 -5.06
N ASP A 61 6.99 3.74 -4.78
CA ASP A 61 7.32 2.75 -5.80
C ASP A 61 7.19 1.31 -5.26
N LEU A 62 7.02 0.37 -6.19
CA LEU A 62 6.85 -1.06 -5.89
C LEU A 62 7.58 -1.91 -6.93
N LYS A 63 8.36 -2.87 -6.43
CA LYS A 63 9.06 -3.86 -7.25
C LYS A 63 8.54 -5.25 -6.94
N LEU A 64 8.05 -5.96 -7.95
CA LEU A 64 7.61 -7.36 -7.80
C LEU A 64 8.82 -8.28 -7.74
N ASN A 65 8.79 -9.25 -6.83
CA ASN A 65 9.82 -10.26 -6.71
C ASN A 65 9.35 -11.50 -7.51
N ASN A 66 10.02 -11.78 -8.63
CA ASN A 66 9.76 -12.96 -9.46
C ASN A 66 10.23 -14.25 -8.76
#